data_AF-A0A7W1JNT8-F1
#
_entry.id   AF-A0A7W1JNT8-F1
#
_cell.length_a   1.000
_cell.length_b   1.000
_cell.length_c   1.000
_cell.angle_alpha   90.00
_cell.angle_beta   90.00
_cell.angle_gamma   90.00
#
_symmetry.space_group_name_H-M   'P 1'
#
loop_
_entity.id
_entity.type
_entity.pdbx_description
1 polymer ?
#
loop_
_entity_poly.entity_id
_entity_poly.type
_entity_poly.pdbx_seq_one_letter_code
_entity_poly.pdbx_strand_id
1 'polypeptide(L)'
;MSEQIESQAAAPFTDVSVYHGTSGLWLYGNLRLLRSNLAYMPSAIGPGDWTADELQAIERETELLVLDSKTLVCGVHGAAHQRTAVVPLRWGAPRIVVLSGGFHYHLGPKLDHEPFRAARLWRYRWDALVDLAISRRAPDKLPTFASHNPTIDRLIVKLASGELLAQGL
;
A
#
# COMPACT_ATOMS: atom_id res chain seq x y z
N MET A 1 -39.87 -14.52 -13.37
CA MET A 1 -39.39 -13.91 -12.11
C MET A 1 -38.39 -14.88 -11.50
N SER A 2 -37.10 -14.64 -11.72
CA SER A 2 -36.02 -15.43 -11.13
C SER A 2 -35.12 -14.46 -10.40
N GLU A 3 -35.00 -14.70 -9.10
CA GLU A 3 -34.39 -13.82 -8.11
C GLU A 3 -32.95 -13.44 -8.47
N GLN A 4 -32.69 -12.14 -8.50
CA GLN A 4 -31.35 -11.58 -8.45
C GLN A 4 -30.81 -11.81 -7.04
N ILE A 5 -29.87 -12.75 -6.89
CA ILE A 5 -29.06 -12.84 -5.68
C ILE A 5 -27.98 -11.76 -5.81
N GLU A 6 -28.23 -10.60 -5.22
CA GLU A 6 -27.22 -9.61 -4.88
C GLU A 6 -26.17 -10.25 -3.96
N SER A 7 -25.06 -10.66 -4.56
CA SER A 7 -23.86 -11.06 -3.84
C SER A 7 -23.18 -9.82 -3.24
N GLN A 8 -23.67 -9.34 -2.10
CA GLN A 8 -22.85 -8.59 -1.14
C GLN A 8 -21.82 -9.56 -0.52
N ALA A 9 -20.79 -9.94 -1.30
CA ALA A 9 -19.70 -10.76 -0.79
C ALA A 9 -18.78 -9.87 0.06
N ALA A 10 -18.85 -10.06 1.38
CA ALA A 10 -17.85 -9.60 2.33
C ALA A 10 -16.47 -10.02 1.85
N ALA A 11 -15.62 -9.07 1.46
CA ALA A 11 -14.27 -9.39 1.01
C ALA A 11 -13.52 -10.09 2.17
N PRO A 12 -13.01 -11.32 1.96
CA PRO A 12 -12.39 -12.09 3.03
C PRO A 12 -11.08 -11.44 3.45
N PHE A 13 -10.83 -11.40 4.76
CA PHE A 13 -9.46 -11.33 5.26
C PHE A 13 -8.78 -12.62 4.78
N THR A 14 -7.76 -12.50 3.93
CA THR A 14 -7.11 -13.67 3.35
C THR A 14 -5.68 -13.73 3.86
N ASP A 15 -5.37 -14.82 4.56
CA ASP A 15 -3.99 -15.18 4.94
C ASP A 15 -3.17 -15.67 3.71
N VAL A 16 -3.76 -15.64 2.53
CA VAL A 16 -3.18 -16.12 1.27
C VAL A 16 -3.11 -14.97 0.28
N SER A 17 -1.98 -14.82 -0.39
CA SER A 17 -1.86 -13.87 -1.50
C SER A 17 -2.79 -14.25 -2.65
N VAL A 18 -3.62 -13.33 -3.12
CA VAL A 18 -4.55 -13.54 -4.23
C VAL A 18 -4.04 -12.81 -5.47
N TYR A 19 -4.06 -13.48 -6.62
CA TYR A 19 -3.82 -12.84 -7.91
C TYR A 19 -5.13 -12.36 -8.52
N HIS A 20 -5.19 -11.08 -8.86
CA HIS A 20 -6.33 -10.46 -9.48
C HIS A 20 -6.09 -10.35 -11.01
N GLY A 21 -6.69 -11.27 -11.76
CA GLY A 21 -6.40 -11.48 -13.19
C GLY A 21 -6.63 -10.26 -14.09
N THR A 22 -7.69 -9.49 -13.85
CA THR A 22 -8.06 -8.32 -14.66
C THR A 22 -7.07 -7.18 -14.52
N SER A 23 -6.54 -6.96 -13.32
CA SER A 23 -5.61 -5.86 -13.01
C SER A 23 -4.14 -6.27 -13.09
N GLY A 24 -3.86 -7.57 -13.15
CA GLY A 24 -2.50 -8.10 -13.12
C GLY A 24 -1.77 -7.82 -11.80
N LEU A 25 -2.51 -7.74 -10.69
CA LEU A 25 -1.98 -7.43 -9.37
C LEU A 25 -2.06 -8.63 -8.43
N TRP A 26 -1.03 -8.78 -7.62
CA TRP A 26 -1.04 -9.61 -6.43
C TRP A 26 -1.45 -8.77 -5.23
N LEU A 27 -2.32 -9.30 -4.39
CA LEU A 27 -2.88 -8.65 -3.21
C LEU A 27 -2.67 -9.56 -1.98
N TYR A 28 -2.33 -8.97 -0.83
CA TYR A 28 -2.20 -9.69 0.44
C TYR A 28 -2.64 -8.83 1.62
N GLY A 29 -3.61 -9.32 2.39
CA GLY A 29 -4.17 -8.66 3.58
C GLY A 29 -5.57 -8.09 3.40
N ASN A 30 -5.83 -6.91 3.94
CA ASN A 30 -7.18 -6.36 4.09
C ASN A 30 -7.70 -5.73 2.78
N LEU A 31 -8.33 -6.55 1.94
CA LEU A 31 -8.92 -6.11 0.67
C LEU A 31 -10.01 -5.05 0.80
N ARG A 32 -10.63 -4.89 1.98
CA ARG A 32 -11.68 -3.88 2.21
C ARG A 32 -11.14 -2.46 2.07
N LEU A 33 -9.84 -2.26 2.26
CA LEU A 33 -9.20 -0.96 2.07
C LEU A 33 -9.33 -0.45 0.64
N LEU A 34 -9.48 -1.31 -0.36
CA LEU A 34 -9.70 -0.87 -1.76
C LEU A 34 -11.01 -0.09 -1.93
N ARG A 35 -11.94 -0.18 -0.98
CA ARG A 35 -13.24 0.53 -1.01
C ARG A 35 -13.27 1.78 -0.12
N SER A 36 -12.18 2.11 0.56
CA SER A 36 -12.13 3.27 1.45
C SER A 36 -11.80 4.56 0.68
N ASN A 37 -11.75 5.67 1.39
CA ASN A 37 -11.37 6.96 0.82
C ASN A 37 -9.84 7.01 0.64
N LEU A 38 -9.37 6.57 -0.52
CA LEU A 38 -7.95 6.45 -0.82
C LEU A 38 -7.30 7.82 -1.04
N ALA A 39 -6.08 7.99 -0.54
CA ALA A 39 -5.24 9.13 -0.86
C ALA A 39 -3.78 8.69 -1.02
N TYR A 40 -2.98 9.51 -1.70
CA TYR A 40 -1.53 9.35 -1.77
C TYR A 40 -0.88 10.71 -1.51
N MET A 41 0.42 10.71 -1.23
CA MET A 41 1.18 11.94 -1.04
C MET A 41 1.89 12.33 -2.34
N PRO A 42 1.47 13.39 -3.06
CA PRO A 42 2.09 13.76 -4.34
C PRO A 42 3.58 14.09 -4.21
N SER A 43 3.97 14.75 -3.12
CA SER A 43 5.37 15.11 -2.82
C SER A 43 6.28 13.89 -2.56
N ALA A 44 5.70 12.70 -2.41
CA ALA A 44 6.45 11.45 -2.28
C ALA A 44 6.62 10.69 -3.62
N ILE A 45 6.04 11.20 -4.71
CA ILE A 45 6.11 10.61 -6.04
C ILE A 45 7.28 11.21 -6.83
N GLY A 46 7.97 10.38 -7.62
CA GLY A 46 9.07 10.80 -8.46
C GLY A 46 10.45 10.55 -7.84
N PRO A 47 11.52 10.89 -8.58
CA PRO A 47 12.85 10.95 -8.02
C PRO A 47 12.98 12.19 -7.12
N GLY A 48 13.74 12.08 -6.04
CA GLY A 48 14.02 13.23 -5.19
C GLY A 48 15.20 13.00 -4.26
N ASP A 49 16.10 13.98 -4.21
CA ASP A 49 17.11 14.11 -3.16
C ASP A 49 16.52 14.98 -2.05
N TRP A 50 15.56 14.43 -1.30
CA TRP A 50 14.84 15.20 -0.27
C TRP A 50 15.76 15.59 0.89
N THR A 51 15.72 16.86 1.24
CA THR A 51 16.26 17.39 2.48
C THR A 51 15.46 16.89 3.69
N ALA A 52 16.03 17.03 4.88
CA ALA A 52 15.34 16.66 6.12
C ALA A 52 14.04 17.47 6.33
N ASP A 53 14.04 18.76 5.96
CA ASP A 53 12.87 19.64 6.11
C ASP A 53 11.75 19.26 5.13
N GLU A 54 12.10 18.89 3.89
CA GLU A 54 11.12 18.39 2.92
C GLU A 54 10.51 17.07 3.38
N LEU A 55 11.31 16.15 3.91
CA LEU A 55 10.79 14.90 4.48
C LEU A 55 9.86 15.15 5.68
N GLN A 56 10.13 16.15 6.51
CA GLN A 56 9.24 16.55 7.60
C GLN A 56 7.94 17.18 7.08
N ALA A 57 8.01 18.02 6.04
CA ALA A 57 6.83 18.59 5.41
C ALA A 57 5.92 17.48 4.85
N ILE A 58 6.52 16.50 4.15
CA ILE A 58 5.82 15.30 3.65
C ILE A 58 5.12 14.55 4.78
N GLU A 59 5.77 14.34 5.93
CA GLU A 59 5.14 13.70 7.08
C GLU A 59 3.94 14.50 7.60
N ARG A 60 4.08 15.82 7.78
CA ARG A 60 3.02 16.70 8.27
C ARG A 60 1.82 16.73 7.32
N GLU A 61 2.06 16.84 6.03
CA GLU A 61 1.01 16.80 5.01
C GLU A 61 0.32 15.43 4.97
N THR A 62 1.08 14.34 5.15
CA THR A 62 0.52 12.98 5.20
C THR A 62 -0.36 12.82 6.44
N GLU A 63 0.03 13.40 7.56
CA GLU A 63 -0.73 13.37 8.81
C GLU A 63 -2.09 14.04 8.65
N LEU A 64 -2.16 15.17 7.93
CA LEU A 64 -3.45 15.81 7.61
C LEU A 64 -4.37 14.87 6.83
N LEU A 65 -3.85 14.10 5.87
CA LEU A 65 -4.66 13.11 5.12
C LEU A 65 -5.17 11.99 6.04
N VAL A 66 -4.32 11.48 6.94
CA VAL A 66 -4.72 10.44 7.91
C VAL A 66 -5.80 10.97 8.87
N LEU A 67 -5.64 12.20 9.36
CA LEU A 67 -6.63 12.85 10.23
C LEU A 67 -7.96 13.14 9.52
N ASP A 68 -7.93 13.35 8.20
CA ASP A 68 -9.13 13.42 7.34
C ASP A 68 -9.69 12.03 6.98
N SER A 69 -9.33 10.99 7.74
CA SER A 69 -9.80 9.61 7.57
C SER A 69 -9.50 9.01 6.19
N LYS A 70 -8.44 9.47 5.52
CA LYS A 70 -7.98 8.85 4.28
C LYS A 70 -7.18 7.59 4.57
N THR A 71 -7.37 6.58 3.74
CA THR A 71 -6.46 5.42 3.70
C THR A 71 -5.33 5.72 2.74
N LEU A 72 -4.11 5.75 3.27
CA LEU A 72 -2.93 6.11 2.50
C LEU A 72 -2.47 4.94 1.61
N VAL A 73 -2.27 5.24 0.33
CA VAL A 73 -1.60 4.39 -0.66
C VAL A 73 -0.18 4.91 -0.83
N CYS A 74 0.82 4.08 -0.54
CA CYS A 74 2.22 4.50 -0.52
C CYS A 74 3.17 3.36 -0.90
N GLY A 75 4.39 3.72 -1.32
CA GLY A 75 5.48 2.76 -1.54
C GLY A 75 6.37 2.61 -0.31
N VAL A 76 7.49 1.89 -0.46
CA VAL A 76 8.53 1.75 0.60
C VAL A 76 9.96 1.95 0.10
N HIS A 77 10.12 2.36 -1.16
CA HIS A 77 11.41 2.27 -1.88
C HIS A 77 12.33 3.48 -1.71
N GLY A 78 11.80 4.61 -1.26
CA GLY A 78 12.54 5.85 -1.05
C GLY A 78 12.23 6.46 0.31
N ALA A 79 13.01 7.47 0.71
CA ALA A 79 12.84 8.14 1.99
C ALA A 79 11.44 8.74 2.12
N ALA A 80 10.98 9.50 1.12
CA ALA A 80 9.64 10.10 1.13
C ALA A 80 8.52 9.04 1.24
N HIS A 81 8.60 7.97 0.47
CA HIS A 81 7.68 6.83 0.58
C HIS A 81 7.63 6.24 1.99
N GLN A 82 8.78 5.98 2.61
CA GLN A 82 8.84 5.44 3.96
C GLN A 82 8.28 6.42 4.99
N ARG A 83 8.53 7.72 4.82
CA ARG A 83 7.97 8.79 5.68
C ARG A 83 6.44 8.79 5.63
N THR A 84 5.87 8.77 4.43
CA THR A 84 4.41 8.64 4.25
C THR A 84 3.88 7.34 4.84
N ALA A 85 4.56 6.21 4.62
CA ALA A 85 4.12 4.89 5.10
C ALA A 85 4.15 4.74 6.63
N VAL A 86 5.00 5.49 7.34
CA VAL A 86 5.06 5.48 8.82
C VAL A 86 3.89 6.23 9.45
N VAL A 87 3.40 7.29 8.80
CA VAL A 87 2.39 8.16 9.43
C VAL A 87 1.12 7.40 9.84
N PRO A 88 0.50 6.55 9.00
CA PRO A 88 -0.66 5.75 9.42
C PRO A 88 -0.36 4.88 10.66
N LEU A 89 0.84 4.31 10.76
CA LEU A 89 1.22 3.48 11.91
C LEU A 89 1.23 4.26 13.22
N ARG A 90 1.69 5.52 13.20
CA ARG A 90 1.70 6.40 14.40
C ARG A 90 0.30 6.66 14.94
N TRP A 91 -0.68 6.70 14.05
CA TRP A 91 -2.07 7.02 14.34
C TRP A 91 -2.96 5.78 14.49
N GLY A 92 -2.41 4.57 14.37
CA GLY A 92 -3.19 3.33 14.36
C GLY A 92 -4.14 3.24 13.16
N ALA A 93 -3.87 3.97 12.08
CA ALA A 93 -4.65 3.99 10.87
C ALA A 93 -4.16 2.92 9.86
N PRO A 94 -5.06 2.36 9.04
CA PRO A 94 -4.69 1.39 8.02
C PRO A 94 -3.95 2.04 6.85
N ARG A 95 -3.17 1.25 6.13
CA ARG A 95 -2.50 1.69 4.89
C ARG A 95 -2.47 0.61 3.82
N ILE A 96 -2.38 1.06 2.58
CA ILE A 96 -2.08 0.23 1.41
C ILE A 96 -0.63 0.46 1.01
N VAL A 97 0.17 -0.60 0.99
CA VAL A 97 1.59 -0.57 0.66
C VAL A 97 1.83 -1.22 -0.70
N VAL A 98 2.33 -0.44 -1.65
CA VAL A 98 2.67 -0.88 -3.00
C VAL A 98 4.15 -1.26 -3.07
N LEU A 99 4.43 -2.51 -3.43
CA LEU A 99 5.75 -3.13 -3.35
C LEU A 99 6.36 -3.37 -4.74
N SER A 100 7.64 -3.03 -4.88
CA SER A 100 8.46 -3.27 -6.09
C SER A 100 8.87 -4.71 -6.30
N GLY A 101 8.62 -5.58 -5.32
CA GLY A 101 8.97 -7.00 -5.29
C GLY A 101 7.78 -7.84 -4.85
N GLY A 102 7.98 -9.15 -4.82
CA GLY A 102 7.04 -10.09 -4.23
C GLY A 102 6.98 -9.97 -2.71
N PHE A 103 5.90 -10.49 -2.13
CA PHE A 103 5.62 -10.37 -0.70
C PHE A 103 6.65 -11.05 0.18
N HIS A 104 7.21 -12.20 -0.21
CA HIS A 104 8.18 -12.91 0.62
C HIS A 104 9.51 -12.16 0.80
N TYR A 105 9.85 -11.31 -0.17
CA TYR A 105 11.03 -10.45 -0.06
C TYR A 105 10.80 -9.32 0.95
N HIS A 106 9.67 -8.62 0.87
CA HIS A 106 9.40 -7.42 1.68
C HIS A 106 8.87 -7.78 3.07
N LEU A 107 7.94 -8.74 3.15
CA LEU A 107 7.26 -9.15 4.38
C LEU A 107 7.85 -10.42 5.00
N GLY A 108 8.93 -10.96 4.43
CA GLY A 108 9.58 -12.18 4.90
C GLY A 108 8.81 -13.46 4.50
N PRO A 109 9.42 -14.63 4.75
CA PRO A 109 8.88 -15.92 4.31
C PRO A 109 7.56 -16.30 4.98
N LYS A 110 7.24 -15.70 6.13
CA LYS A 110 6.00 -15.89 6.87
C LYS A 110 5.01 -14.73 6.71
N LEU A 111 5.32 -13.76 5.85
CA LEU A 111 4.48 -12.59 5.55
C LEU A 111 4.13 -11.72 6.77
N ASP A 112 4.99 -11.71 7.78
CA ASP A 112 4.75 -11.07 9.06
C ASP A 112 5.78 -9.99 9.41
N HIS A 113 6.76 -9.74 8.55
CA HIS A 113 7.71 -8.65 8.73
C HIS A 113 7.15 -7.34 8.20
N GLU A 114 7.41 -6.24 8.91
CA GLU A 114 7.26 -4.91 8.35
C GLU A 114 8.21 -4.69 7.14
N PRO A 115 7.74 -4.06 6.05
CA PRO A 115 8.48 -3.96 4.78
C PRO A 115 9.71 -3.06 4.83
N PHE A 116 9.88 -2.26 5.88
CA PHE A 116 11.06 -1.44 6.11
C PHE A 116 11.31 -1.23 7.61
N ARG A 117 12.58 -0.97 7.98
CA ARG A 117 13.02 -0.98 9.39
C ARG A 117 12.32 0.06 10.26
N ALA A 118 12.12 1.27 9.76
CA ALA A 118 11.53 2.36 10.55
C ALA A 118 10.09 2.06 11.00
N ALA A 119 9.31 1.28 10.23
CA ALA A 119 7.97 0.86 10.63
C ALA A 119 7.96 0.01 11.91
N ARG A 120 9.04 -0.74 12.17
CA ARG A 120 9.17 -1.61 13.35
C ARG A 120 9.21 -0.88 14.68
N LEU A 121 9.44 0.43 14.65
CA LEU A 121 9.38 1.28 15.85
C LEU A 121 7.94 1.45 16.35
N TRP A 122 6.95 1.32 15.45
CA TRP A 122 5.54 1.53 15.77
C TRP A 122 4.75 0.21 15.80
N ARG A 123 5.09 -0.72 14.91
CA ARG A 123 4.45 -2.04 14.87
C ARG A 123 5.48 -3.12 14.58
N TYR A 124 5.61 -4.10 15.48
CA TYR A 124 6.67 -5.12 15.38
C TYR A 124 6.51 -6.06 14.18
N ARG A 125 5.26 -6.37 13.81
CA ARG A 125 4.90 -7.29 12.71
C ARG A 125 3.89 -6.64 11.77
N TRP A 126 3.93 -7.05 10.52
CA TRP A 126 2.88 -6.74 9.55
C TRP A 126 1.55 -7.33 10.03
N ASP A 127 0.47 -6.55 9.91
CA ASP A 127 -0.88 -6.97 10.27
C ASP A 127 -1.75 -6.98 9.01
N ALA A 128 -2.00 -8.18 8.48
CA ALA A 128 -2.79 -8.40 7.28
C ALA A 128 -4.30 -8.19 7.50
N LEU A 129 -4.76 -8.07 8.75
CA LEU A 129 -6.14 -7.69 9.06
C LEU A 129 -6.35 -6.17 8.97
N VAL A 130 -5.28 -5.41 9.19
CA VAL A 130 -5.32 -3.93 9.17
C VAL A 130 -4.86 -3.38 7.83
N ASP A 131 -3.72 -3.86 7.32
CA ASP A 131 -3.07 -3.32 6.13
C ASP A 131 -3.27 -4.20 4.88
N LEU A 132 -3.02 -3.60 3.72
CA LEU A 132 -3.01 -4.29 2.43
C LEU A 132 -1.67 -4.09 1.72
N ALA A 133 -1.03 -5.18 1.31
CA ALA A 133 0.12 -5.16 0.42
C ALA A 133 -0.31 -5.46 -1.01
N ILE A 134 0.23 -4.68 -1.97
CA ILE A 134 -0.05 -4.82 -3.40
C ILE A 134 1.27 -4.92 -4.16
N SER A 135 1.36 -5.86 -5.10
CA SER A 135 2.52 -5.99 -5.98
C SER A 135 2.10 -6.34 -7.40
N ARG A 136 2.87 -5.85 -8.38
CA ARG A 136 2.77 -6.32 -9.78
C ARG A 136 3.54 -7.61 -10.02
N ARG A 137 4.33 -8.06 -9.05
CA ARG A 137 5.23 -9.20 -9.17
C ARG A 137 4.71 -10.34 -8.30
N ALA A 138 4.88 -11.57 -8.78
CA ALA A 138 4.50 -12.75 -8.02
C ALA A 138 5.21 -12.82 -6.65
N PRO A 139 4.65 -13.51 -5.64
CA PRO A 139 5.10 -13.44 -4.25
C PRO A 139 6.59 -13.74 -4.02
N ASP A 140 7.19 -14.60 -4.84
CA ASP A 140 8.60 -15.01 -4.73
C ASP A 140 9.58 -14.15 -5.53
N LYS A 141 9.11 -13.15 -6.27
CA LYS A 141 9.98 -12.36 -7.15
C LYS A 141 10.77 -11.32 -6.37
N LEU A 142 12.07 -11.25 -6.65
CA LEU A 142 12.94 -10.17 -6.17
C LEU A 142 12.43 -8.79 -6.64
N PRO A 143 12.70 -7.72 -5.86
CA PRO A 143 12.33 -6.38 -6.22
C PRO A 143 13.12 -5.87 -7.43
N THR A 144 12.59 -4.85 -8.09
CA THR A 144 13.39 -4.00 -8.96
C THR A 144 14.13 -2.99 -8.10
N PHE A 145 15.47 -3.09 -8.03
CA PHE A 145 16.30 -2.17 -7.27
C PHE A 145 16.44 -0.84 -8.02
N ALA A 146 15.75 0.17 -7.52
CA ALA A 146 15.92 1.55 -7.96
C ALA A 146 15.55 2.48 -6.80
N SER A 147 16.33 3.55 -6.63
CA SER A 147 16.04 4.63 -5.66
C SER A 147 14.71 5.32 -5.95
N HIS A 148 14.31 5.31 -7.21
CA HIS A 148 13.00 5.74 -7.70
C HIS A 148 12.42 4.66 -8.62
N ASN A 149 11.14 4.33 -8.44
CA ASN A 149 10.46 3.32 -9.24
C ASN A 149 9.19 3.88 -9.88
N PRO A 150 9.28 4.44 -11.11
CA PRO A 150 8.15 5.07 -11.78
C PRO A 150 6.97 4.12 -12.03
N THR A 151 7.20 2.79 -11.98
CA THR A 151 6.13 1.80 -12.09
C THR A 151 5.31 1.70 -10.81
N ILE A 152 5.96 1.83 -9.66
CA ILE A 152 5.29 1.83 -8.35
C ILE A 152 4.54 3.14 -8.16
N ASP A 153 5.18 4.26 -8.49
CA ASP A 153 4.58 5.59 -8.41
C ASP A 153 3.30 5.69 -9.24
N ARG A 154 3.35 5.23 -10.50
CA ARG A 154 2.15 5.17 -11.35
C ARG A 154 1.08 4.27 -10.75
N LEU A 155 1.45 3.14 -10.16
CA LEU A 155 0.47 2.25 -9.54
C LEU A 155 -0.17 2.89 -8.29
N ILE A 156 0.60 3.57 -7.45
CA ILE A 156 0.10 4.33 -6.30
C ILE A 156 -0.94 5.35 -6.76
N VAL A 157 -0.59 6.17 -7.75
CA VAL A 157 -1.48 7.20 -8.30
C VAL A 157 -2.77 6.57 -8.85
N LYS A 158 -2.65 5.50 -9.66
CA LYS A 158 -3.80 4.81 -10.27
C LYS A 158 -4.74 4.15 -9.26
N LEU A 159 -4.19 3.63 -8.16
CA LEU A 159 -4.99 3.08 -7.06
C LEU A 159 -5.73 4.20 -6.35
N ALA A 160 -5.02 5.26 -5.95
CA ALA A 160 -5.59 6.36 -5.19
C ALA A 160 -6.59 7.22 -6.01
N SER A 161 -6.43 7.30 -7.33
CA SER A 161 -7.40 7.97 -8.22
C SER A 161 -8.63 7.13 -8.54
N GLY A 162 -8.65 5.85 -8.12
CA GLY A 162 -9.73 4.92 -8.44
C GLY A 162 -9.74 4.40 -9.88
N GLU A 163 -8.73 4.74 -10.70
CA GLU A 163 -8.65 4.29 -12.11
C GLU A 163 -8.70 2.77 -12.22
N LEU A 164 -7.98 2.06 -11.34
CA LEU A 164 -7.96 0.60 -11.35
C LEU A 164 -9.23 -0.02 -10.79
N LEU A 165 -9.86 0.62 -9.80
CA LEU A 165 -11.14 0.17 -9.23
C LEU A 165 -12.25 0.26 -10.28
N ALA A 166 -12.26 1.34 -11.08
CA ALA A 166 -13.19 1.51 -12.19
C ALA A 166 -12.99 0.47 -13.30
N GLN A 167 -11.78 -0.10 -13.42
CA GLN A 167 -11.44 -1.19 -14.35
C GLN A 167 -11.70 -2.58 -13.77
N GLY A 168 -12.31 -2.65 -12.58
CA GLY A 168 -12.72 -3.89 -11.94
C GLY A 168 -11.67 -4.52 -11.02
N LEU A 169 -10.74 -3.74 -10.46
CA LEU A 169 -9.97 -4.14 -9.27
C LEU A 169 -10.85 -4.18 -8.02
#